data_AF-A0A6I1Z688-F1
#
_entry.id   AF-A0A6I1Z688-F1
#
_cell.length_a   1.000
_cell.length_b   1.000
_cell.length_c   1.000
_cell.angle_alpha   90.00
_cell.angle_beta   90.00
_cell.angle_gamma   90.00
#
_symmetry.space_group_name_H-M   'P 1'
#
loop_
_entity.id
_entity.type
_entity.pdbx_description
1 polymer ?
#
loop_
_entity_poly.entity_id
_entity_poly.type
_entity_poly.pdbx_seq_one_letter_code
_entity_poly.pdbx_strand_id
1 'polypeptide(L)' 'MNCAVCGSPLLFDRVVFHCSCGVFVHAYCWDKHVLQAHKPAFEVGTVDLNSEFKVKESKVEEEASDKQVTPSIE' A
#
# COMPACT_ATOMS: atom_id res chain seq x y z
N MET A 1 15.50 -0.53 -17.50
CA MET A 1 14.56 -1.02 -16.46
C MET A 1 13.29 -0.19 -16.54
N ASN A 2 12.12 -0.77 -16.27
CA ASN A 2 10.83 -0.09 -16.40
C ASN A 2 10.21 0.18 -15.03
N CYS A 3 9.44 1.26 -14.92
CA CYS A 3 8.69 1.58 -13.70
C CYS A 3 7.60 0.53 -13.46
N ALA A 4 7.57 -0.07 -12.27
CA ALA A 4 6.61 -1.12 -11.93
C ALA A 4 5.14 -0.64 -11.93
N VAL A 5 4.90 0.66 -11.82
CA VAL A 5 3.55 1.24 -11.74
C VAL A 5 2.98 1.62 -13.11
N CYS A 6 3.76 2.29 -13.95
CA CYS A 6 3.28 2.81 -15.24
C CYS A 6 3.84 2.04 -16.44
N GLY A 7 4.80 1.13 -16.26
CA GLY A 7 5.43 0.36 -17.33
C GLY A 7 6.41 1.16 -18.19
N SER A 8 6.42 2.49 -18.09
CA SER A 8 7.33 3.34 -18.86
C SER A 8 8.79 3.17 -18.42
N PRO A 9 9.75 3.38 -19.33
CA PRO A 9 11.18 3.27 -19.01
C PRO A 9 11.62 4.18 -17.86
N LEU A 10 12.48 3.65 -17.00
CA LEU A 10 13.28 4.44 -16.07
C LEU A 10 14.47 5.00 -16.87
N LEU A 11 14.45 6.30 -17.11
CA LEU A 11 15.50 6.97 -17.89
C LEU A 11 16.78 7.08 -17.06
N PHE A 12 17.91 6.90 -17.74
CA PHE A 12 19.24 7.06 -17.15
C PHE A 12 19.41 8.46 -16.55
N ASP A 13 20.13 8.57 -15.43
CA ASP A 13 20.42 9.82 -14.69
C ASP A 13 19.20 10.57 -14.13
N ARG A 14 18.01 9.93 -14.07
CA ARG A 14 16.84 10.46 -13.35
C ARG A 14 16.70 9.82 -11.97
N VAL A 15 16.15 10.61 -11.04
CA VAL A 15 15.78 10.11 -9.71
C VAL A 15 14.76 8.98 -9.84
N VAL A 16 15.07 7.86 -9.20
CA VAL A 16 14.21 6.68 -9.09
C VAL A 16 14.15 6.24 -7.64
N PHE A 17 13.02 5.67 -7.24
CA PHE A 17 12.86 5.06 -5.92
C PHE A 17 12.97 3.56 -6.03
N HIS A 18 13.67 2.96 -5.08
CA HIS A 18 13.80 1.52 -4.92
C HIS A 18 13.07 1.11 -3.64
N CYS A 19 12.04 0.28 -3.80
CA CYS A 19 11.31 -0.30 -2.68
C CYS A 19 12.07 -1.50 -2.09
N SER A 20 11.94 -1.74 -0.79
CA SER A 20 12.44 -2.97 -0.16
C SER A 20 11.85 -4.26 -0.76
N CYS A 21 10.68 -4.16 -1.40
CA CYS A 21 10.05 -5.20 -2.20
C CYS A 21 10.76 -5.50 -3.54
N GLY A 22 11.87 -4.80 -3.86
CA GLY A 22 12.74 -5.08 -5.00
C GLY A 22 12.32 -4.41 -6.31
N VAL A 23 11.31 -3.55 -6.30
CA VAL A 23 10.85 -2.83 -7.51
C VAL A 23 11.41 -1.42 -7.56
N PHE A 24 11.55 -0.92 -8.80
CA PHE A 24 11.95 0.44 -9.09
C PHE A 24 10.78 1.21 -9.69
N VAL A 25 10.59 2.44 -9.24
CA VAL A 25 9.51 3.31 -9.70
C VAL A 25 9.99 4.74 -9.91
N HIS A 26 9.30 5.49 -10.79
CA HIS A 26 9.50 6.93 -10.89
C HIS A 26 9.07 7.62 -9.60
N ALA A 27 9.63 8.81 -9.33
CA ALA A 27 9.24 9.65 -8.21
C ALA A 27 7.72 9.91 -8.15
N TYR A 28 7.11 10.28 -9.27
CA TYR A 28 5.67 10.56 -9.35
C TYR A 28 4.80 9.28 -9.28
N CYS A 29 5.39 8.10 -9.37
CA CYS A 29 4.69 6.82 -9.22
C CYS A 29 4.78 6.25 -7.80
N TRP A 30 5.57 6.87 -6.90
CA TRP A 30 5.86 6.34 -5.58
C TRP A 30 4.60 6.18 -4.71
N ASP A 31 3.77 7.21 -4.59
CA ASP A 31 2.57 7.16 -3.75
C ASP A 31 1.61 6.06 -4.20
N LYS A 32 1.41 5.93 -5.52
CA LYS A 32 0.60 4.87 -6.10
C LYS A 32 1.19 3.48 -5.79
N HIS A 33 2.51 3.34 -5.85
CA HIS A 33 3.18 2.10 -5.46
C HIS A 33 2.91 1.75 -3.99
N VAL A 34 3.12 2.69 -3.06
CA VAL A 34 2.91 2.46 -1.62
C VAL A 34 1.45 2.09 -1.32
N LEU A 35 0.50 2.84 -1.87
CA LEU A 35 -0.93 2.59 -1.64
C LEU A 35 -1.40 1.24 -2.21
N GLN A 36 -0.87 0.81 -3.35
CA GLN A 36 -1.29 -0.42 -4.01
C GLN A 36 -0.55 -1.66 -3.53
N ALA A 37 0.77 -1.56 -3.31
CA ALA A 37 1.62 -2.71 -2.99
C ALA A 37 1.74 -2.99 -1.49
N HIS A 38 1.69 -1.96 -0.66
CA HIS A 38 1.81 -2.10 0.79
C HIS A 38 0.50 -1.88 1.54
N LYS A 39 -0.47 -1.21 0.91
CA LYS A 39 -1.81 -0.90 1.45
C LYS A 39 -1.73 -0.63 2.96
N PRO A 40 -0.98 0.42 3.37
CA PRO A 40 -0.77 0.71 4.79
C PRO A 40 -2.11 0.90 5.50
N ALA A 41 -2.17 0.63 6.80
CA ALA A 41 -3.39 0.84 7.57
C ALA A 41 -3.87 2.31 7.42
N PHE A 42 -5.13 2.48 7.04
CA PHE A 42 -5.75 3.79 6.89
C PHE A 42 -7.20 3.76 7.36
N GLU A 43 -7.69 4.91 7.80
CA GLU A 43 -9.08 5.12 8.20
C GLU A 43 -9.79 5.98 7.16
N VAL A 44 -11.05 5.65 6.90
CA VAL A 44 -11.93 6.45 6.03
C VAL A 44 -12.90 7.20 6.93
N GLY A 45 -12.98 8.51 6.74
CA GLY A 45 -13.82 9.38 7.55
C GLY A 45 -14.03 10.74 6.92
N THR A 46 -14.80 11.58 7.60
CA THR A 46 -15.06 12.98 7.21
C THR A 46 -14.48 13.93 8.24
N VAL A 47 -13.93 15.05 7.79
CA VAL A 47 -13.51 16.14 8.67
C VAL A 47 -14.63 17.17 8.74
N ASP A 48 -15.00 17.60 9.94
CA ASP A 48 -15.95 18.69 10.12
C ASP A 48 -15.28 20.08 10.18
N LEU A 49 -16.08 21.13 10.30
CA LEU A 49 -15.58 22.52 10.32
C LEU A 49 -14.68 22.83 11.54
N ASN A 50 -14.70 21.99 12.57
CA ASN A 50 -13.85 22.12 13.75
C ASN A 50 -12.55 21.31 13.61
N SER A 51 -12.27 20.76 12.42
CA SER A 51 -11.16 19.84 12.18
C SER A 51 -11.28 18.51 12.95
N GLU A 52 -12.48 18.14 13.40
CA GLU A 52 -12.70 16.83 14.02
C GLU A 52 -12.87 15.77 12.93
N PHE A 53 -12.05 14.70 13.00
CA PHE A 53 -12.15 13.56 12.10
C PHE A 53 -13.17 12.55 12.63
N LYS A 54 -14.19 12.26 11.83
CA LYS A 54 -15.25 11.30 12.14
C LYS A 54 -15.11 10.08 11.23
N VAL A 55 -14.76 8.94 11.81
CA VAL A 55 -14.62 7.67 11.09
C VAL A 55 -15.98 7.27 10.49
N LYS A 56 -15.98 6.94 9.19
CA LYS A 56 -17.15 6.50 8.44
C LYS A 56 -17.09 4.97 8.32
N GLU A 57 -17.59 4.29 9.35
CA GLU A 57 -17.60 2.83 9.51
C GLU A 57 -16.21 2.16 9.40
N SER A 58 -15.76 1.57 10.50
CA SER A 58 -14.51 0.83 10.60
C SER A 58 -14.58 -0.49 9.83
N LYS A 59 -14.51 -0.43 8.50
CA LYS A 59 -14.14 -1.57 7.66
C LYS A 59 -12.66 -1.45 7.30
N VAL A 60 -11.82 -1.52 8.31
CA VAL A 60 -10.54 -2.19 8.13
C VAL A 60 -10.89 -3.65 8.42
N GLU A 61 -11.29 -4.38 7.37
CA GLU A 61 -11.11 -5.83 7.36
C GLU A 61 -9.61 -6.03 7.57
N GLU A 62 -9.26 -6.18 8.84
CA GLU A 62 -8.18 -7.01 9.29
C GLU A 62 -8.30 -8.31 8.49
N GLU A 63 -7.42 -8.50 7.51
CA GLU A 63 -7.11 -9.84 7.00
C GLU A 63 -6.40 -10.60 8.14
N ALA A 64 -7.07 -10.79 9.27
CA ALA A 64 -6.72 -11.79 10.26
C ALA A 64 -7.38 -13.09 9.84
N SER A 65 -6.59 -14.02 9.32
CA SER A 65 -6.34 -15.25 10.07
C SER A 65 -5.46 -16.16 9.23
N ASP A 66 -4.17 -16.16 9.57
CA ASP A 66 -3.34 -17.35 9.49
C ASP A 66 -4.03 -18.45 10.30
N LYS A 67 -4.94 -19.21 9.65
CA LYS A 67 -5.39 -20.50 10.17
C LYS A 67 -4.32 -21.50 9.81
N GLN A 68 -3.31 -21.59 10.68
CA GLN A 68 -2.50 -22.77 10.85
C GLN A 68 -3.44 -23.96 11.11
N VAL A 69 -3.76 -24.73 10.06
CA VAL A 69 -4.44 -26.01 10.19
C VAL A 69 -3.39 -27.02 10.61
N THR A 70 -3.30 -27.29 11.91
CA THR A 70 -2.71 -28.55 12.40
C THR A 70 -3.78 -29.64 12.30
N PRO A 71 -3.60 -30.71 11.52
CA PRO A 71 -4.35 -31.92 11.74
C PRO A 71 -3.67 -32.70 12.88
N SER A 72 -4.30 -32.67 14.05
CA SER A 72 -4.07 -33.64 15.11
C SER A 72 -5.27 -34.57 15.12
N ILE A 73 -5.15 -35.77 14.57
CA ILE A 73 -6.04 -36.89 14.88
C ILE A 73 -5.21 -38.19 14.92
N GLU A 74 -5.23 -38.77 16.13
CA GLU A 74 -5.02 -40.17 16.59
C GLU A 74 -4.04 -41.12 15.90
#